data_AF-A0A971CRC8-F1
#
_entry.id   AF-A0A971CRC8-F1
#
_cell.length_a   1.000
_cell.length_b   1.000
_cell.length_c   1.000
_cell.angle_alpha   90.00
_cell.angle_beta   90.00
_cell.angle_gamma   90.00
#
_symmetry.space_group_name_H-M   'P 1'
#
loop_
_entity.id
_entity.type
_entity.pdbx_description
1 polymer ?
#
loop_
_entity_poly.entity_id
_entity_poly.type
_entity_poly.pdbx_seq_one_letter_code
_entity_poly.pdbx_strand_id
1 'polypeptide(L)'
;MKTLLSLSMAVLGFALIPALPAAEKEKHHSHDHEKRESGPNGGRVVFSVEPHFEFFVMPDRKVKITFLGEDKKAIAPTDQTVSAISGKRSKPTKMEFTREAGALVSDKPLPEGERVPIVLRVKASPDAKTVTEKFTVDMADCAECDLKEYACVCDHEH
;
A
#
# COMPACT_ATOMS: atom_id res chain seq x y z
N MET A 1 13.65 -39.21 58.76
CA MET A 1 14.37 -38.55 59.87
C MET A 1 14.20 -37.04 59.68
N LYS A 2 13.33 -36.41 60.49
CA LYS A 2 13.71 -35.50 61.60
C LYS A 2 14.36 -34.20 61.08
N THR A 3 13.55 -33.17 60.82
CA THR A 3 13.36 -31.96 61.68
C THR A 3 14.62 -31.11 61.82
N LEU A 4 14.53 -29.82 61.49
CA LEU A 4 14.55 -28.76 62.52
C LEU A 4 14.16 -27.39 61.97
N LEU A 5 13.22 -26.83 62.72
CA LEU A 5 12.66 -25.49 62.71
C LEU A 5 13.70 -24.51 63.26
N SER A 6 13.76 -23.28 62.75
CA SER A 6 14.18 -22.12 63.55
C SER A 6 13.48 -20.86 63.09
N LEU A 7 12.95 -20.16 64.09
CA LEU A 7 12.03 -19.03 64.06
C LEU A 7 12.80 -17.80 64.55
N SER A 8 12.67 -16.63 63.91
CA SER A 8 12.96 -15.30 64.47
C SER A 8 12.31 -14.27 63.53
N MET A 9 11.12 -13.73 63.83
CA MET A 9 10.77 -12.62 64.73
C MET A 9 11.01 -11.23 64.10
N ALA A 10 9.87 -10.63 63.69
CA ALA A 10 9.45 -9.22 63.57
C ALA A 10 10.47 -8.06 63.43
N VAL A 11 10.15 -7.06 62.59
CA VAL A 11 9.71 -5.70 62.98
C VAL A 11 9.22 -4.88 61.77
N LEU A 12 8.18 -4.08 62.05
CA LEU A 12 7.46 -3.04 61.31
C LEU A 12 8.30 -2.11 60.40
N GLY A 13 7.68 -1.66 59.31
CA GLY A 13 8.10 -0.46 58.56
C GLY A 13 7.11 -0.05 57.48
N PHE A 14 6.16 0.82 57.82
CA PHE A 14 5.19 1.45 56.94
C PHE A 14 5.92 2.52 56.08
N ALA A 15 5.85 2.41 54.74
CA ALA A 15 6.17 3.53 53.85
C ALA A 15 5.14 3.57 52.72
N LEU A 16 4.18 4.48 52.88
CA LEU A 16 3.18 4.86 51.92
C LEU A 16 3.88 5.58 50.75
N ILE A 17 3.97 4.96 49.58
CA ILE A 17 4.47 5.61 48.37
C ILE A 17 3.27 6.24 47.66
N PRO A 18 3.21 7.58 47.49
CA PRO A 18 2.24 8.17 46.58
C PRO A 18 2.66 7.81 45.15
N ALA A 19 1.84 6.98 44.49
CA ALA A 19 1.93 6.75 43.06
C ALA A 19 1.64 8.06 42.33
N LEU A 20 2.69 8.70 41.82
CA LEU A 20 2.59 9.70 40.77
C LEU A 20 1.96 9.03 39.54
N PRO A 21 0.93 9.61 38.89
CA PRO A 21 0.54 9.15 37.58
C PRO A 21 1.72 9.42 36.64
N ALA A 22 2.29 8.34 36.12
CA ALA A 22 3.23 8.36 35.03
C ALA A 22 2.59 9.12 33.87
N ALA A 23 3.26 10.18 33.42
CA ALA A 23 2.93 10.87 32.20
C ALA A 23 2.73 9.84 31.08
N GLU A 24 1.50 9.72 30.59
CA GLU A 24 1.19 9.03 29.35
C GLU A 24 2.00 9.73 28.27
N LYS A 25 3.11 9.10 27.87
CA LYS A 25 3.79 9.47 26.63
C LYS A 25 2.80 9.14 25.52
N GLU A 26 2.11 10.18 25.06
CA GLU A 26 1.40 10.17 23.80
C GLU A 26 2.36 9.61 22.75
N LYS A 27 2.07 8.40 22.30
CA LYS A 27 2.72 7.83 21.13
C LYS A 27 2.16 8.60 19.95
N HIS A 28 2.85 9.69 19.60
CA HIS A 28 2.64 10.34 18.32
C HIS A 28 2.81 9.26 17.25
N HIS A 29 1.70 8.92 16.59
CA HIS A 29 1.68 8.01 15.47
C HIS A 29 2.52 8.63 14.36
N SER A 30 3.75 8.14 14.20
CA SER A 30 4.54 8.40 13.00
C SER A 30 3.76 7.82 11.83
N HIS A 31 3.12 8.68 11.05
CA HIS A 31 2.58 8.31 9.76
C HIS A 31 3.78 8.00 8.87
N ASP A 32 4.11 6.72 8.71
CA ASP A 32 5.08 6.28 7.71
C ASP A 32 4.57 6.78 6.36
N HIS A 33 5.25 7.78 5.81
CA HIS A 33 4.93 8.30 4.49
C HIS A 33 5.21 7.17 3.49
N GLU A 34 4.15 6.71 2.84
CA GLU A 34 4.17 5.65 1.83
C GLU A 34 5.32 5.92 0.86
N LYS A 35 6.24 4.96 0.69
CA LYS A 35 7.44 5.13 -0.14
C LYS A 35 7.02 5.55 -1.56
N ARG A 36 7.34 6.78 -1.96
CA ARG A 36 6.95 7.33 -3.27
C ARG A 36 8.08 7.12 -4.26
N GLU A 37 7.89 6.16 -5.18
CA GLU A 37 8.80 5.95 -6.32
C GLU A 37 7.96 5.86 -7.59
N SER A 38 8.44 6.47 -8.68
CA SER A 38 7.84 6.29 -10.00
C SER A 38 8.39 5.02 -10.64
N GLY A 39 7.56 4.34 -11.40
CA GLY A 39 8.00 3.18 -12.16
C GLY A 39 8.69 3.58 -13.48
N PRO A 40 9.22 2.58 -14.22
CA PRO A 40 9.95 2.81 -15.48
C PRO A 40 9.10 3.38 -16.61
N ASN A 41 7.77 3.36 -16.52
CA ASN A 41 6.87 3.98 -17.49
C ASN A 41 6.33 5.35 -17.01
N GLY A 42 6.76 5.85 -15.83
CA GLY A 42 6.25 7.09 -15.23
C GLY A 42 4.92 6.92 -14.49
N GLY A 43 4.56 5.70 -14.13
CA GLY A 43 3.38 5.36 -13.34
C GLY A 43 3.67 5.24 -11.84
N ARG A 44 2.62 4.95 -11.06
CA ARG A 44 2.70 4.74 -9.61
C ARG A 44 3.22 3.34 -9.31
N VAL A 45 4.25 3.21 -8.48
CA VAL A 45 4.64 1.89 -7.95
C VAL A 45 3.75 1.51 -6.76
N VAL A 46 3.28 0.27 -6.76
CA VAL A 46 2.51 -0.36 -5.70
C VAL A 46 3.38 -1.39 -4.99
N PHE A 47 3.63 -1.16 -3.70
CA PHE A 47 4.55 -1.94 -2.87
C PHE A 47 3.87 -3.03 -2.02
N SER A 48 2.55 -3.09 -1.99
CA SER A 48 1.78 -4.01 -1.11
C SER A 48 1.70 -5.46 -1.60
N VAL A 49 2.25 -5.74 -2.79
CA VAL A 49 2.29 -7.06 -3.41
C VAL A 49 3.72 -7.33 -3.86
N GLU A 50 4.17 -8.58 -3.76
CA GLU A 50 5.41 -9.06 -4.38
C GLU A 50 5.09 -10.03 -5.53
N PRO A 51 5.74 -9.87 -6.70
CA PRO A 51 6.59 -8.74 -7.08
C PRO A 51 5.81 -7.42 -7.07
N HIS A 52 6.49 -6.32 -6.70
CA HIS A 52 5.92 -4.98 -6.79
C HIS A 52 5.52 -4.70 -8.24
N PHE A 53 4.60 -3.77 -8.45
CA PHE A 53 4.20 -3.44 -9.81
C PHE A 53 3.97 -1.95 -9.99
N GLU A 54 4.21 -1.48 -11.19
CA GLU A 54 3.83 -0.15 -11.63
C GLU A 54 2.43 -0.18 -12.23
N PHE A 55 1.59 0.74 -11.77
CA PHE A 55 0.32 1.12 -12.37
C PHE A 55 0.53 2.33 -13.28
N PHE A 56 0.29 2.18 -14.58
CA PHE A 56 0.46 3.25 -15.56
C PHE A 56 -0.78 3.43 -16.43
N VAL A 57 -1.24 4.68 -16.59
CA VAL A 57 -2.35 5.03 -17.49
C VAL A 57 -1.78 5.39 -18.86
N MET A 58 -2.11 4.58 -19.87
CA MET A 58 -1.67 4.78 -21.25
C MET A 58 -2.42 5.93 -21.93
N PRO A 59 -1.96 6.44 -23.10
CA PRO A 59 -2.63 7.52 -23.83
C PRO A 59 -4.09 7.23 -24.21
N ASP A 60 -4.44 5.96 -24.47
CA ASP A 60 -5.82 5.52 -24.75
C ASP A 60 -6.65 5.30 -23.46
N ARG A 61 -6.08 5.67 -22.31
CA ARG A 61 -6.61 5.53 -20.94
C ARG A 61 -6.80 4.10 -20.47
N LYS A 62 -6.29 3.09 -21.19
CA LYS A 62 -6.13 1.76 -20.61
C LYS A 62 -5.03 1.77 -19.55
N VAL A 63 -5.12 0.83 -18.62
CA VAL A 63 -4.15 0.65 -17.55
C VAL A 63 -3.17 -0.44 -17.96
N LYS A 64 -1.89 -0.15 -17.86
CA LYS A 64 -0.78 -1.09 -17.96
C LYS A 64 -0.25 -1.39 -16.56
N ILE A 65 -0.13 -2.67 -16.24
CA ILE A 65 0.54 -3.17 -15.04
C ILE A 65 1.86 -3.80 -15.44
N THR A 66 2.96 -3.24 -14.95
CA THR A 66 4.31 -3.75 -15.18
C THR A 66 4.84 -4.29 -13.85
N PHE A 67 5.06 -5.60 -13.73
CA PHE A 67 5.70 -6.16 -12.55
C PHE A 67 7.18 -5.81 -12.54
N LEU A 68 7.73 -5.61 -11.34
CA LEU A 68 9.09 -5.12 -11.12
C LEU A 68 9.89 -6.18 -10.35
N GLY A 69 11.09 -6.48 -10.84
CA GLY A 69 12.07 -7.28 -10.12
C GLY A 69 12.73 -6.52 -8.97
N GLU A 70 13.62 -7.17 -8.23
CA GLU A 70 14.37 -6.54 -7.13
C GLU A 70 15.24 -5.35 -7.58
N ASP A 71 15.68 -5.36 -8.85
CA ASP A 71 16.42 -4.27 -9.48
C ASP A 71 15.51 -3.15 -10.02
N LYS A 72 14.22 -3.20 -9.70
CA LYS A 72 13.14 -2.30 -10.13
C LYS A 72 12.93 -2.26 -11.65
N LYS A 73 13.46 -3.23 -12.39
CA LYS A 73 13.21 -3.37 -13.83
C LYS A 73 11.96 -4.20 -14.10
N ALA A 74 11.37 -3.97 -15.25
CA ALA A 74 10.22 -4.72 -15.72
C ALA A 74 10.54 -6.22 -15.84
N ILE A 75 9.66 -7.06 -15.29
CA ILE A 75 9.65 -8.51 -15.47
C ILE A 75 8.31 -8.94 -16.07
N ALA A 76 8.32 -10.02 -16.85
CA ALA A 76 7.10 -10.53 -17.47
C ALA A 76 6.14 -11.11 -16.42
N PRO A 77 4.82 -10.87 -16.55
CA PRO A 77 3.84 -11.53 -15.69
C PRO A 77 3.87 -13.04 -15.90
N THR A 78 3.92 -13.76 -14.79
CA THR A 78 3.64 -15.20 -14.69
C THR A 78 2.19 -15.34 -14.19
N ASP A 79 1.95 -16.02 -13.09
CA ASP A 79 0.61 -16.42 -12.66
C ASP A 79 -0.18 -15.32 -11.93
N GLN A 80 0.32 -14.08 -11.95
CA GLN A 80 -0.36 -12.95 -11.32
C GLN A 80 -1.66 -12.64 -12.07
N THR A 81 -2.69 -12.29 -11.30
CA THR A 81 -3.97 -11.80 -11.86
C THR A 81 -4.30 -10.46 -11.26
N VAL A 82 -4.77 -9.54 -12.10
CA VAL A 82 -5.25 -8.21 -11.69
C VAL A 82 -6.65 -8.01 -12.23
N SER A 83 -7.52 -7.44 -11.40
CA SER A 83 -8.81 -6.90 -11.79
C SER A 83 -8.98 -5.53 -11.14
N ALA A 84 -9.79 -4.67 -11.74
CA ALA A 84 -10.02 -3.33 -11.24
C ALA A 84 -11.49 -2.93 -11.33
N ILE A 85 -11.91 -2.10 -10.38
CA ILE A 85 -13.20 -1.43 -10.40
C ILE A 85 -12.95 0.06 -10.27
N SER A 86 -13.50 0.85 -11.18
CA SER A 86 -13.31 2.30 -11.22
C SER A 86 -14.61 3.06 -11.55
N GLY A 87 -14.59 4.37 -11.38
CA GLY A 87 -15.70 5.26 -11.68
C GLY A 87 -16.71 5.40 -10.54
N LYS A 88 -17.92 5.85 -10.85
CA LYS A 88 -18.96 6.13 -9.85
C LYS A 88 -19.49 4.83 -9.26
N ARG A 89 -19.73 4.81 -7.94
CA ARG A 89 -20.30 3.64 -7.24
C ARG A 89 -21.65 3.19 -7.82
N SER A 90 -22.45 4.12 -8.34
CA SER A 90 -23.75 3.84 -8.98
C SER A 90 -23.63 3.24 -10.38
N LYS A 91 -22.48 3.42 -11.06
CA LYS A 91 -22.21 2.91 -12.40
C LYS A 91 -20.73 2.53 -12.53
N PRO A 92 -20.29 1.47 -11.83
CA PRO A 92 -18.88 1.09 -11.81
C PRO A 92 -18.45 0.52 -13.16
N THR A 93 -17.22 0.82 -13.57
CA THR A 93 -16.55 0.14 -14.68
C THR A 93 -15.65 -0.94 -14.12
N LYS A 94 -15.96 -2.19 -14.48
CA LYS A 94 -15.14 -3.36 -14.13
C LYS A 94 -14.18 -3.65 -15.28
N MET A 95 -12.90 -3.77 -14.96
CA MET A 95 -11.82 -3.98 -15.91
C MET A 95 -11.08 -5.27 -15.53
N GLU A 96 -10.86 -6.11 -16.52
CA GLU A 96 -10.02 -7.31 -16.44
C GLU A 96 -8.73 -7.06 -17.21
N PHE A 97 -7.68 -7.81 -16.89
CA PHE A 97 -6.36 -7.58 -17.47
C PHE A 97 -5.87 -8.81 -18.22
N THR A 98 -5.26 -8.57 -19.38
CA THR A 98 -4.70 -9.62 -20.24
C THR A 98 -3.23 -9.37 -20.53
N ARG A 99 -2.46 -10.45 -20.77
CA ARG A 99 -1.03 -10.33 -21.05
C ARG A 99 -0.82 -9.73 -22.44
N GLU A 100 -0.13 -8.60 -22.51
CA GLU A 100 0.25 -7.92 -23.74
C GLU A 100 1.66 -7.36 -23.60
N ALA A 101 2.54 -7.64 -24.57
CA ALA A 101 3.91 -7.08 -24.63
C ALA A 101 4.71 -7.13 -23.31
N GLY A 102 4.60 -8.24 -22.55
CA GLY A 102 5.33 -8.42 -21.28
C GLY A 102 4.74 -7.67 -20.08
N ALA A 103 3.53 -7.14 -20.20
CA ALA A 103 2.77 -6.48 -19.13
C ALA A 103 1.35 -7.06 -19.06
N LEU A 104 0.56 -6.63 -18.07
CA LEU A 104 -0.89 -6.82 -18.10
C LEU A 104 -1.58 -5.53 -18.53
N VAL A 105 -2.50 -5.59 -19.49
CA VAL A 105 -3.24 -4.44 -20.01
C VAL A 105 -4.73 -4.63 -19.81
N SER A 106 -5.41 -3.57 -19.38
CA SER A 106 -6.86 -3.61 -19.14
C SER A 106 -7.66 -3.77 -20.43
N ASP A 107 -8.76 -4.54 -20.36
CA ASP A 107 -9.71 -4.74 -21.45
C ASP A 107 -10.46 -3.47 -21.84
N LYS A 108 -10.63 -2.56 -20.88
CA LYS A 108 -11.35 -1.28 -21.01
C LYS A 108 -10.49 -0.11 -20.56
N PRO A 109 -10.74 1.10 -21.09
CA PRO A 109 -10.13 2.31 -20.56
C PRO A 109 -10.72 2.66 -19.18
N LEU A 110 -9.98 3.43 -18.40
CA LEU A 110 -10.49 4.10 -17.22
C LEU A 110 -11.71 4.97 -17.58
N PRO A 111 -12.72 5.09 -16.71
CA PRO A 111 -13.83 6.03 -16.90
C PRO A 111 -13.32 7.46 -17.02
N GLU A 112 -13.96 8.30 -17.84
CA GLU A 112 -13.60 9.72 -17.97
C GLU A 112 -13.64 10.47 -16.63
N GLY A 113 -12.79 11.47 -16.51
CA GLY A 113 -12.62 12.30 -15.32
C GLY A 113 -11.15 12.57 -15.02
N GLU A 114 -10.90 13.71 -14.40
CA GLU A 114 -9.56 14.10 -13.93
C GLU A 114 -9.17 13.29 -12.69
N ARG A 115 -10.07 13.17 -11.71
CA ARG A 115 -9.89 12.38 -10.48
C ARG A 115 -10.86 11.22 -10.47
N VAL A 116 -10.36 10.00 -10.69
CA VAL A 116 -11.18 8.79 -10.78
C VAL A 116 -10.77 7.79 -9.70
N PRO A 117 -11.67 7.40 -8.78
CA PRO A 117 -11.33 6.37 -7.80
C PRO A 117 -11.11 5.03 -8.50
N ILE A 118 -10.15 4.27 -8.01
CA ILE A 118 -9.89 2.91 -8.45
C ILE A 118 -9.70 1.98 -7.25
N VAL A 119 -10.22 0.77 -7.39
CA VAL A 119 -9.95 -0.36 -6.51
C VAL A 119 -9.30 -1.45 -7.34
N LEU A 120 -8.03 -1.74 -7.07
CA LEU A 120 -7.31 -2.87 -7.65
C LEU A 120 -7.47 -4.09 -6.75
N ARG A 121 -7.63 -5.25 -7.37
CA ARG A 121 -7.59 -6.55 -6.70
C ARG A 121 -6.53 -7.39 -7.37
N VAL A 122 -5.49 -7.73 -6.62
CA VAL A 122 -4.29 -8.39 -7.13
C VAL A 122 -4.10 -9.72 -6.42
N LYS A 123 -3.73 -10.74 -7.19
CA LYS A 123 -3.19 -11.99 -6.66
C LYS A 123 -1.82 -12.23 -7.26
N ALA A 124 -0.82 -12.50 -6.41
CA ALA A 124 0.54 -12.82 -6.84
C ALA A 124 0.65 -14.23 -7.46
N SER A 125 -0.26 -15.13 -7.08
CA SER A 125 -0.40 -16.49 -7.63
C SER A 125 -1.85 -16.96 -7.45
N PRO A 126 -2.28 -18.08 -8.07
CA PRO A 126 -3.67 -18.53 -8.02
C PRO A 126 -4.20 -18.76 -6.59
N ASP A 127 -3.35 -19.31 -5.73
CA ASP A 127 -3.63 -19.66 -4.33
C ASP A 127 -3.34 -18.51 -3.34
N ALA A 128 -2.76 -17.41 -3.81
CA ALA A 128 -2.48 -16.26 -2.98
C ALA A 128 -3.77 -15.57 -2.52
N LYS A 129 -3.72 -14.97 -1.32
CA LYS A 129 -4.75 -14.05 -0.86
C LYS A 129 -4.82 -12.85 -1.81
N THR A 130 -6.04 -12.37 -2.03
CA THR A 130 -6.23 -11.15 -2.82
C THR A 130 -5.83 -9.94 -1.98
N VAL A 131 -4.86 -9.17 -2.47
CA VAL A 131 -4.52 -7.84 -1.95
C VAL A 131 -5.40 -6.81 -2.65
N THR A 132 -5.91 -5.84 -1.89
CA THR A 132 -6.79 -4.78 -2.42
C THR A 132 -6.14 -3.43 -2.21
N GLU A 133 -5.85 -2.75 -3.31
CA GLU A 133 -5.34 -1.38 -3.31
C GLU A 133 -6.43 -0.40 -3.71
N LYS A 134 -6.44 0.76 -3.06
CA LYS A 134 -7.42 1.81 -3.31
C LYS A 134 -6.73 3.15 -3.37
N PHE A 135 -6.96 3.88 -4.44
CA PHE A 135 -6.47 5.23 -4.58
C PHE A 135 -7.30 6.00 -5.60
N THR A 136 -7.05 7.30 -5.70
CA THR A 136 -7.60 8.15 -6.76
C THR A 136 -6.56 8.23 -7.87
N VAL A 137 -6.97 7.92 -9.09
CA VAL A 137 -6.20 8.21 -10.30
C VAL A 137 -6.45 9.69 -10.62
N ASP A 138 -5.57 10.55 -10.15
CA ASP A 138 -5.53 11.96 -10.49
C ASP A 138 -4.65 12.20 -11.73
N MET A 139 -5.29 12.63 -12.81
CA MET A 139 -4.69 12.87 -14.13
C MET A 139 -4.15 14.31 -14.30
N ALA A 140 -4.25 15.15 -13.27
CA ALA A 140 -3.59 16.45 -13.26
C ALA A 140 -2.06 16.27 -13.34
N ASP A 141 -1.37 17.26 -13.89
CA ASP A 141 0.09 17.31 -13.93
C ASP A 141 0.62 17.88 -12.62
N CYS A 142 1.59 17.19 -12.02
CA CYS A 142 2.33 17.70 -10.88
C CYS A 142 3.29 18.79 -11.33
N ALA A 143 3.22 19.96 -10.71
CA ALA A 143 4.04 21.13 -11.05
C ALA A 143 5.53 20.97 -10.70
N GLU A 144 5.91 19.92 -9.95
CA GLU A 144 7.26 19.76 -9.41
C GLU A 144 8.05 18.59 -10.04
N CYS A 145 7.38 17.50 -10.41
CA CYS A 145 8.05 16.29 -10.92
C CYS A 145 7.66 15.89 -12.34
N ASP A 146 6.86 16.70 -13.04
CA ASP A 146 6.40 16.47 -14.43
C ASP A 146 5.64 15.14 -14.64
N LEU A 147 5.25 14.46 -13.55
CA LEU A 147 4.42 13.28 -13.57
C LEU A 147 2.96 13.66 -13.36
N LYS A 148 2.05 12.72 -13.68
CA LYS A 148 0.67 12.85 -13.22
C LYS A 148 0.59 12.72 -11.71
N GLU A 149 -0.33 13.43 -11.08
CA GLU A 149 -0.53 13.43 -9.62
C GLU A 149 -0.70 12.00 -9.05
N TYR A 150 -1.37 11.10 -9.78
CA TYR A 150 -1.49 9.70 -9.33
C TYR A 150 -0.15 8.95 -9.20
N ALA A 151 0.89 9.41 -9.90
CA ALA A 151 2.23 8.83 -9.94
C ALA A 151 3.29 9.76 -9.28
N CYS A 152 2.86 10.84 -8.64
CA CYS A 152 3.77 11.83 -8.07
C CYS A 152 4.66 11.23 -6.98
N VAL A 153 5.92 11.69 -6.95
CA VAL A 153 6.96 11.28 -6.00
C VAL A 153 7.37 12.38 -5.03
N CYS A 154 6.84 13.59 -5.18
CA CYS A 154 7.10 14.71 -4.29
C CYS A 154 6.46 14.48 -2.92
N ASP A 155 6.95 15.16 -1.88
CA ASP A 155 6.43 15.06 -0.50
C ASP A 155 5.29 16.04 -0.18
N HIS A 156 4.72 16.70 -1.19
CA HIS A 156 3.61 17.62 -1.00
C HIS A 156 2.26 16.90 -0.76
N GLU A 157 1.26 17.64 -0.29
CA GLU A 157 -0.11 17.14 -0.08
C GLU A 157 -0.89 17.06 -1.41
N HIS A 158 -1.71 16.02 -1.60
CA HIS A 158 -2.42 15.65 -2.85
C HIS A 158 -3.95 15.45 -2.68
#